data_AF-A0A7D9L7X2-F1
#
_entry.id   AF-A0A7D9L7X2-F1
#
_cell.length_a   1.000
_cell.length_b   1.000
_cell.length_c   1.000
_cell.angle_alpha   90.00
_cell.angle_beta   90.00
_cell.angle_gamma   90.00
#
_symmetry.space_group_name_H-M   'P 1'
#
loop_
_entity.id
_entity.type
_entity.pdbx_description
1 polymer ?
#
loop_
_entity_poly.entity_id
_entity_poly.type
_entity_poly.pdbx_seq_one_letter_code
_entity_poly.pdbx_strand_id
1 'polypeptide(L)'
;MTTIGKIDVFDETQESWETYVERDLLLPEKPADKNFDEIVSTLQKHLNPKPLEIAERFRFYKRNQQEGESILSYIAELKKLNTHCNFGNNMEETLHDRL
;
A
#
# COMPACT_ATOMS: atom_id res chain seq x y z
N MET A 1 14.00 -8.54 29.81
CA MET A 1 12.69 -8.27 29.19
C MET A 1 12.68 -6.81 28.79
N THR A 2 13.05 -6.52 27.54
CA THR A 2 13.05 -5.14 27.01
C THR A 2 11.61 -4.70 26.86
N THR A 3 11.18 -3.74 27.67
CA THR A 3 9.85 -3.13 27.57
C THR A 3 9.78 -2.43 26.21
N ILE A 4 9.03 -3.01 25.27
CA ILE A 4 8.62 -2.31 24.06
C ILE A 4 7.89 -1.06 24.55
N GLY A 5 8.38 0.11 24.14
CA GLY A 5 8.02 1.41 24.69
C GLY A 5 6.51 1.58 24.87
N LYS A 6 6.10 2.25 25.95
CA LYS A 6 4.71 2.67 26.13
C LYS A 6 4.34 3.53 24.92
N ILE A 7 3.40 3.06 24.12
CA ILE A 7 2.75 3.88 23.10
C ILE A 7 1.85 4.84 23.89
N ASP A 8 2.28 6.11 23.97
CA ASP A 8 1.47 7.16 24.58
C ASP A 8 0.19 7.36 23.76
N VAL A 9 -0.92 7.74 24.41
CA VAL A 9 -2.19 7.97 23.72
C VAL A 9 -2.07 9.21 22.83
N PHE A 10 -2.51 9.12 21.58
CA PHE A 10 -2.58 10.26 20.67
C PHE A 10 -3.45 11.39 21.27
N ASP A 11 -2.88 12.58 21.37
CA ASP A 11 -3.55 13.80 21.83
C ASP A 11 -3.46 14.89 20.75
N GLU A 12 -4.58 15.12 20.08
CA GLU A 12 -4.73 16.10 19.00
C GLU A 12 -4.53 17.55 19.46
N THR A 13 -4.53 17.82 20.77
CA THR A 13 -4.25 19.16 21.33
C THR A 13 -2.75 19.42 21.47
N GLN A 14 -1.92 18.38 21.45
CA GLN A 14 -0.47 18.46 21.67
C GLN A 14 0.32 18.30 20.38
N GLU A 15 -0.13 17.42 19.49
CA GLU A 15 0.59 17.12 18.24
C GLU A 15 -0.35 16.74 17.10
N SER A 16 0.13 16.90 15.87
CA SER A 16 -0.58 16.44 14.68
C SER A 16 -0.45 14.92 14.53
N TRP A 17 -1.41 14.31 13.85
CA TRP A 17 -1.43 12.85 13.63
C TRP A 17 -0.19 12.37 12.86
N GLU A 18 0.35 13.18 11.93
CA GLU A 18 1.56 12.85 11.18
C GLU A 18 2.78 12.73 12.10
N THR A 19 2.92 13.67 13.04
CA THR A 19 4.01 13.71 14.03
C THR A 19 3.93 12.54 15.00
N TYR A 20 2.71 12.20 15.44
CA TYR A 20 2.47 11.04 16.29
C TYR A 20 2.89 9.73 15.62
N VAL A 21 2.48 9.53 14.36
CA VAL A 21 2.78 8.32 13.58
C VAL A 21 4.27 8.19 13.31
N GLU A 22 4.97 9.29 13.01
CA GLU A 22 6.42 9.27 12.82
C GLU A 22 7.16 8.82 14.08
N ARG A 23 6.79 9.38 15.24
CA ARG A 23 7.39 9.00 16.53
C ARG A 23 7.14 7.53 16.85
N ASP A 24 5.91 7.06 16.67
CA ASP A 24 5.50 5.69 17.01
C ASP A 24 6.20 4.65 16.13
N LEU A 25 6.27 4.90 14.81
CA LEU A 25 6.91 3.98 13.85
C LEU A 25 8.43 3.87 14.01
N LEU A 26 9.07 4.86 14.64
CA LEU A 26 10.53 4.90 14.82
C LEU A 26 11.01 4.32 16.16
N LEU A 27 10.08 3.97 17.05
CA LEU A 27 10.40 3.35 18.34
C LEU A 27 11.27 2.08 18.18
N PRO A 28 12.26 1.86 19.07
CA PRO A 28 12.57 2.63 20.28
C PRO A 28 13.44 3.88 20.06
N GLU A 29 13.87 4.14 18.82
CA GLU A 29 14.77 5.25 18.46
C GLU A 29 13.97 6.53 18.22
N LYS A 30 14.55 7.70 18.49
CA LYS A 30 13.86 8.97 18.23
C LYS A 30 14.03 9.37 16.76
N PRO A 31 13.05 10.05 16.16
CA PRO A 31 13.23 10.63 14.82
C PRO A 31 14.46 11.53 14.73
N ALA A 32 14.76 12.28 15.81
CA ALA A 32 15.93 13.15 15.90
C ALA A 32 17.28 12.41 15.81
N ASP A 33 17.30 11.10 16.05
CA ASP A 33 18.52 10.26 16.01
C ASP A 33 18.74 9.63 14.63
N LYS A 34 17.83 9.82 13.67
CA LYS A 34 17.87 9.25 12.31
C LYS A 34 18.10 10.32 11.25
N ASN A 35 18.67 9.90 10.13
CA ASN A 35 18.73 10.77 8.97
C ASN A 35 17.36 10.84 8.27
N PHE A 36 17.16 11.89 7.48
CA PHE A 36 15.91 12.12 6.74
C PHE A 36 15.53 10.92 5.86
N ASP A 37 16.49 10.28 5.19
CA ASP A 37 16.25 9.15 4.29
C ASP A 37 15.73 7.91 5.03
N GLU A 38 16.23 7.64 6.23
CA GLU A 38 15.79 6.54 7.10
C GLU A 38 14.36 6.75 7.59
N ILE A 39 14.03 7.98 7.97
CA ILE A 39 12.67 8.37 8.39
C ILE A 39 11.71 8.17 7.23
N VAL A 40 12.03 8.74 6.06
CA VAL A 40 11.20 8.63 4.84
C VAL A 40 11.03 7.16 4.43
N SER A 41 12.11 6.37 4.44
CA SER A 41 12.05 4.94 4.11
C SER A 41 11.16 4.15 5.07
N THR A 42 11.26 4.45 6.37
CA THR A 42 10.42 3.78 7.39
C THR A 42 8.95 4.14 7.19
N LEU A 43 8.64 5.43 7.03
CA LEU A 43 7.28 5.90 6.77
C LEU A 43 6.70 5.29 5.49
N GLN A 44 7.45 5.28 4.39
CA GLN A 44 7.02 4.67 3.13
C GLN A 44 6.71 3.19 3.29
N LYS A 45 7.56 2.44 3.99
CA LYS A 45 7.37 1.00 4.20
C LYS A 45 6.10 0.67 4.98
N HIS A 46 5.74 1.51 5.96
CA HIS A 46 4.60 1.27 6.84
C HIS A 46 3.29 1.85 6.30
N LEU A 47 3.32 3.05 5.72
CA LEU A 47 2.13 3.75 5.25
C LEU A 47 1.76 3.38 3.80
N ASN A 48 2.74 2.95 3.00
CA ASN A 48 2.52 2.52 1.63
C ASN A 48 3.27 1.20 1.35
N PRO A 49 2.90 0.11 2.05
CA PRO A 49 3.57 -1.17 1.86
C PRO A 49 3.39 -1.64 0.41
N LYS A 50 4.40 -2.33 -0.11
CA LYS A 50 4.31 -2.97 -1.43
C LYS A 50 3.03 -3.84 -1.47
N PRO A 51 2.12 -3.64 -2.45
CA PRO A 51 0.92 -4.44 -2.55
C PRO A 51 1.23 -5.94 -2.62
N LEU A 52 0.42 -6.74 -1.94
CA LEU A 52 0.57 -8.20 -1.97
C LEU A 52 0.14 -8.72 -3.35
N GLU A 53 1.09 -9.24 -4.13
CA GLU A 53 0.86 -9.69 -5.50
C GLU A 53 -0.31 -10.68 -5.60
N ILE A 54 -0.45 -11.59 -4.64
CA ILE A 54 -1.56 -12.56 -4.59
C ILE A 54 -2.92 -11.86 -4.41
N ALA A 55 -2.99 -10.82 -3.57
CA ALA A 55 -4.22 -10.07 -3.36
C ALA A 55 -4.61 -9.25 -4.59
N GLU A 56 -3.62 -8.66 -5.27
CA GLU A 56 -3.83 -7.91 -6.51
C GLU A 56 -4.29 -8.83 -7.64
N ARG A 57 -3.65 -9.99 -7.81
CA ARG A 57 -4.10 -11.02 -8.77
C ARG A 57 -5.51 -11.49 -8.46
N PHE A 58 -5.86 -11.71 -7.20
CA PHE A 58 -7.22 -12.07 -6.81
C PHE A 58 -8.23 -10.98 -7.20
N ARG A 59 -7.92 -9.70 -6.92
CA ARG A 59 -8.77 -8.56 -7.31
C ARG A 59 -8.93 -8.48 -8.82
N PHE A 60 -7.84 -8.64 -9.56
CA PHE A 60 -7.85 -8.72 -11.01
C PHE A 60 -8.82 -9.83 -11.46
N TYR A 61 -8.59 -11.10 -11.07
CA TYR A 61 -9.41 -12.25 -11.50
C TYR A 61 -10.88 -12.19 -11.04
N LYS A 62 -11.16 -11.51 -9.93
CA LYS A 62 -12.54 -11.32 -9.44
C LYS A 62 -13.32 -10.25 -10.21
N ARG A 63 -12.64 -9.35 -10.92
CA ARG A 63 -13.28 -8.22 -11.61
C ARG A 63 -14.06 -8.66 -12.85
N ASN A 64 -15.38 -8.81 -12.75
CA ASN A 64 -16.23 -9.06 -13.92
C ASN A 64 -16.78 -7.76 -14.49
N GLN A 65 -17.01 -7.70 -15.82
CA GLN A 65 -17.69 -6.56 -16.46
C GLN A 65 -19.03 -6.29 -15.76
N GLN A 66 -19.27 -5.04 -15.41
CA GLN A 66 -20.52 -4.65 -14.75
C GLN A 66 -21.65 -4.51 -15.77
N GLU A 67 -22.90 -4.66 -15.31
CA GLU A 67 -24.06 -4.45 -16.16
C GLU A 67 -24.08 -3.01 -16.69
N GLY A 68 -24.20 -2.84 -18.01
CA GLY A 68 -24.16 -1.53 -18.66
C GLY A 68 -22.76 -0.92 -18.80
N GLU A 69 -21.70 -1.57 -18.32
CA GLU A 69 -20.33 -1.11 -18.50
C GLU A 69 -19.86 -1.29 -19.95
N SER A 70 -19.21 -0.28 -20.53
CA SER A 70 -18.62 -0.40 -21.86
C SER A 70 -17.39 -1.31 -21.84
N ILE A 71 -17.14 -2.04 -22.93
CA ILE A 71 -15.95 -2.89 -23.06
C ILE A 71 -14.65 -2.09 -22.86
N LEU A 72 -14.59 -0.85 -23.36
CA LEU A 72 -13.43 0.01 -23.20
C LEU A 72 -13.19 0.40 -21.74
N SER A 73 -14.25 0.69 -20.99
CA SER A 73 -14.17 0.96 -19.54
C SER A 73 -13.69 -0.27 -18.77
N TYR A 74 -14.22 -1.44 -19.11
CA TYR A 74 -13.80 -2.70 -18.49
C TYR A 74 -12.31 -2.99 -18.73
N ILE A 75 -11.83 -2.85 -19.97
CA ILE A 75 -10.41 -3.01 -20.31
C ILE A 75 -9.54 -2.01 -19.54
N ALA A 76 -9.97 -0.75 -19.44
CA ALA A 76 -9.22 0.28 -18.71
C ALA A 76 -9.06 -0.09 -17.21
N GLU A 77 -10.12 -0.59 -16.58
CA GLU A 77 -10.07 -1.04 -15.19
C GLU A 77 -9.23 -2.31 -15.01
N LEU A 78 -9.32 -3.28 -15.93
CA LEU A 78 -8.44 -4.46 -15.90
C LEU A 78 -6.96 -4.08 -16.02
N LYS A 79 -6.62 -3.14 -16.91
CA LYS A 79 -5.25 -2.63 -17.06
C LYS A 79 -4.77 -1.94 -15.78
N LYS A 80 -5.63 -1.16 -15.13
CA LYS A 80 -5.33 -0.50 -13.86
C LYS A 80 -5.05 -1.51 -12.73
N LEU A 81 -5.88 -2.55 -12.61
CA LEU A 81 -5.68 -3.62 -11.61
C LEU A 81 -4.43 -4.47 -11.85
N ASN A 82 -4.00 -4.58 -13.10
CA ASN A 82 -2.80 -5.33 -13.45
C ASN A 82 -1.49 -4.68 -12.94
N THR A 83 -1.47 -3.36 -12.69
CA THR A 83 -0.26 -2.58 -12.32
C THR A 83 0.59 -3.21 -11.21
N HIS A 84 -0.05 -3.90 -10.25
CA HIS A 84 0.63 -4.52 -9.11
C HIS A 84 0.54 -6.05 -9.08
N CYS A 85 0.02 -6.67 -10.14
CA CYS A 85 -0.14 -8.13 -10.24
C CYS A 85 1.16 -8.87 -10.58
N ASN A 86 2.15 -8.17 -11.16
CA ASN A 86 3.44 -8.74 -11.56
C ASN A 86 3.27 -10.01 -12.43
N PHE A 87 2.49 -9.92 -13.52
CA PHE A 87 2.31 -11.04 -14.47
C PHE A 87 3.51 -11.28 -15.40
N GLY A 88 4.54 -10.42 -15.34
CA GLY A 88 5.71 -10.52 -16.21
C GLY A 88 5.31 -10.41 -17.69
N ASN A 89 5.84 -11.30 -18.52
CA ASN A 89 5.60 -11.30 -19.96
C ASN A 89 4.18 -11.77 -20.35
N ASN A 90 3.41 -12.34 -19.41
CA ASN A 90 2.09 -12.92 -19.70
C ASN A 90 0.95 -11.89 -19.56
N MET A 91 1.27 -10.60 -19.42
CA MET A 91 0.28 -9.54 -19.22
C MET A 91 -0.74 -9.44 -20.36
N GLU A 92 -0.30 -9.49 -21.61
CA GLU A 92 -1.18 -9.40 -22.78
C GLU A 92 -2.14 -10.60 -22.81
N GLU A 93 -1.59 -11.81 -22.70
CA GLU A 93 -2.34 -13.07 -22.66
C GLU A 93 -3.37 -13.08 -21.50
N THR A 94 -2.95 -12.61 -20.32
CA THR A 94 -3.82 -12.55 -19.14
C THR A 94 -4.97 -11.54 -19.30
N LEU A 95 -4.77 -10.47 -20.07
CA LEU A 95 -5.86 -9.54 -20.41
C LEU A 95 -6.81 -10.14 -21.45
N HIS A 96 -6.29 -10.88 -22.42
CA HIS A 96 -7.08 -11.58 -23.42
C HIS A 96 -7.99 -12.65 -22.79
N ASP A 97 -7.50 -13.42 -21.82
CA ASP A 97 -8.29 -14.45 -21.11
C ASP A 97 -9.50 -13.89 -20.32
N ARG A 98 -9.56 -12.57 -20.15
CA ARG A 98 -10.58 -11.88 -19.33
C ARG A 98 -11.65 -11.16 -20.14
N LEU A 99 -11.48 -11.09 -21.45
CA LEU A 99 -12.41 -10.51 -22.42
C LEU A 99 -13.25 -11.61 -23.05
#